data_AF-A0A7H8Q1W3-F1
#
_entry.id   AF-A0A7H8Q1W3-F1
#
_cell.length_a   1.000
_cell.length_b   1.000
_cell.length_c   1.000
_cell.angle_alpha   90.00
_cell.angle_beta   90.00
_cell.angle_gamma   90.00
#
_symmetry.space_group_name_H-M   'P 1'
#
loop_
_entity.id
_entity.type
_entity.pdbx_description
1 polymer ?
#
loop_
_entity_poly.entity_id
_entity_poly.type
_entity_poly.pdbx_seq_one_letter_code
_entity_poly.pdbx_strand_id
1 'polypeptide(L)'
;MSNRSIRVAAAQFHIGTDVDENLATVLRMLDRAAEGSPDLVVLPEFCNHLSWYENQEHCAAVSVTLDGPFLAAVAAKAKALNLHVVVNCTVLRDDGSITGSSLLYSPQGQLLADNTKQIYIGHENDFLQPARTPGPVVETSLGRLGLYSCMDGVINEPPRTLALRGAQVLCNSLNSFASDEGSLHVPVRAPESRVFIVAANKVGPLVPEPILVPISEATGIPLKFLNGAGESQIVAPDGTVLACASTDKEEVVYADIDPSAADDKHRADGTDVIASRRPELYRAIAEDPANQSYPAWKGASELAAAVVDPQLIGRDGLREARSLVAEAISGGAVLVAVPPLLDAQAIAADLPAALDFAGEAIETLRHCCTADSFVVTSLPVRGEDGESRYSALVIGAEGVLLSQGQVHSSARYAWSAPAQGFESVELPFGRLAVMTSDDSIYPESFRLLAMAGVDTAVVPLEPVEAWELRTGLLERSAENRINLLVAAIGSPLGQGFATALQRDFTVMTPWQERPFDGLLSQPECCRLPAGDKLLEVTLYPAAAQNKEVSRNTDLVANRPWKLCGAISATLSE
;
A
#
# COMPACT_ATOMS: atom_id res chain seq x y z
N MET A 1 25.02 18.38 7.85
CA MET A 1 25.67 17.08 8.11
C MET A 1 26.08 16.53 6.75
N SER A 2 27.29 16.02 6.56
CA SER A 2 27.71 15.59 5.21
C SER A 2 26.84 14.44 4.73
N ASN A 3 26.27 14.53 3.52
CA ASN A 3 25.64 13.42 2.81
C ASN A 3 26.59 12.21 2.85
N ARG A 4 26.25 11.21 3.67
CA ARG A 4 27.03 9.99 3.78
C ARG A 4 26.24 8.91 3.05
N SER A 5 26.76 8.52 1.89
CA SER A 5 26.29 7.31 1.24
C SER A 5 26.65 6.10 2.11
N ILE A 6 25.69 5.20 2.30
CA ILE A 6 25.84 3.91 2.95
C ILE A 6 25.48 2.81 1.95
N ARG A 7 26.05 1.61 2.13
CA ARG A 7 25.65 0.43 1.36
C ARG A 7 24.70 -0.44 2.17
N VAL A 8 23.57 -0.80 1.58
CA VAL A 8 22.59 -1.70 2.21
C VAL A 8 22.45 -2.98 1.42
N ALA A 9 22.12 -4.07 2.12
CA ALA A 9 21.92 -5.38 1.53
C ALA A 9 20.62 -6.04 2.01
N ALA A 10 19.92 -6.70 1.10
CA ALA A 10 18.83 -7.62 1.42
C ALA A 10 19.25 -9.04 1.06
N ALA A 11 19.22 -9.95 2.04
CA ALA A 11 19.59 -11.35 1.84
C ALA A 11 18.34 -12.22 1.67
N GLN A 12 18.34 -13.06 0.65
CA GLN A 12 17.25 -13.93 0.26
C GLN A 12 17.67 -15.39 0.38
N PHE A 13 16.97 -16.17 1.20
CA PHE A 13 17.30 -17.57 1.41
C PHE A 13 16.12 -18.37 1.98
N HIS A 14 16.28 -19.70 1.96
CA HIS A 14 15.32 -20.65 2.53
C HIS A 14 15.65 -20.94 4.00
N ILE A 15 14.61 -21.22 4.78
CA ILE A 15 14.68 -21.64 6.18
C ILE A 15 13.80 -22.88 6.36
N GLY A 16 14.34 -23.92 6.99
CA GLY A 16 13.63 -25.16 7.28
C GLY A 16 13.08 -25.23 8.72
N THR A 17 12.90 -26.45 9.21
CA THR A 17 12.36 -26.73 10.56
C THR A 17 13.44 -27.06 11.60
N ASP A 18 14.72 -27.13 11.22
CA ASP A 18 15.82 -27.40 12.16
C ASP A 18 16.53 -26.09 12.54
N VAL A 19 16.48 -25.74 13.83
CA VAL A 19 16.99 -24.46 14.34
C VAL A 19 18.52 -24.32 14.17
N ASP A 20 19.26 -25.42 14.29
CA ASP A 20 20.73 -25.41 14.20
C ASP A 20 21.19 -25.29 12.74
N GLU A 21 20.54 -26.00 11.82
CA GLU A 21 20.76 -25.86 10.37
C GLU A 21 20.40 -24.45 9.87
N ASN A 22 19.31 -23.90 10.39
CA ASN A 22 18.88 -22.53 10.10
C ASN A 22 19.89 -21.49 10.59
N LEU A 23 20.45 -21.67 11.80
CA LEU A 23 21.52 -20.81 12.30
C LEU A 23 22.75 -20.86 11.40
N ALA A 24 23.18 -22.06 10.98
CA ALA A 24 24.30 -22.22 10.06
C ALA A 24 24.04 -21.49 8.72
N THR A 25 22.81 -21.55 8.22
CA THR A 25 22.37 -20.84 7.01
C THR A 25 22.42 -19.32 7.19
N VAL A 26 21.88 -18.79 8.30
CA VAL A 26 21.94 -17.36 8.63
C VAL A 26 23.38 -16.86 8.67
N LEU A 27 24.28 -17.56 9.36
CA LEU A 27 25.68 -17.17 9.48
C LEU A 27 26.40 -17.21 8.12
N ARG A 28 26.13 -18.21 7.29
CA ARG A 28 26.66 -18.32 5.91
C ARG A 28 26.15 -17.18 5.03
N MET A 29 24.88 -16.83 5.11
CA MET A 29 24.31 -15.75 4.32
C MET A 29 24.81 -14.37 4.76
N LEU A 30 25.13 -14.19 6.05
CA LEU A 30 25.85 -13.00 6.52
C LEU A 30 27.27 -12.92 5.97
N ASP A 31 28.01 -14.03 5.89
CA ASP A 31 29.33 -14.05 5.24
C ASP A 31 29.23 -13.68 3.75
N ARG A 32 28.25 -14.25 3.04
CA ARG A 32 27.99 -13.94 1.63
C ARG A 32 27.60 -12.47 1.44
N ALA A 33 26.79 -11.92 2.35
CA ALA A 33 26.43 -10.50 2.32
C ALA A 33 27.65 -9.60 2.55
N ALA A 34 28.59 -10.00 3.41
CA ALA A 34 29.81 -9.24 3.68
C ALA A 34 30.74 -9.13 2.45
N GLU A 35 30.62 -10.00 1.45
CA GLU A 35 31.36 -9.89 0.18
C GLU A 35 31.09 -8.55 -0.53
N GLY A 36 29.86 -8.01 -0.42
CA GLY A 36 29.49 -6.71 -0.95
C GLY A 36 29.92 -5.51 -0.09
N SER A 37 30.50 -5.77 1.09
CA SER A 37 30.86 -4.78 2.10
C SER A 37 29.73 -3.80 2.45
N PRO A 38 28.51 -4.28 2.78
CA PRO A 38 27.43 -3.40 3.21
C PRO A 38 27.74 -2.74 4.56
N ASP A 39 26.99 -1.72 4.93
CA ASP A 39 26.91 -1.18 6.29
C ASP A 39 25.75 -1.81 7.08
N LEU A 40 24.69 -2.24 6.38
CA LEU A 40 23.45 -2.83 6.90
C LEU A 40 23.03 -4.05 6.07
N VAL A 41 22.70 -5.17 6.73
CA VAL A 41 22.10 -6.35 6.12
C VAL A 41 20.73 -6.63 6.74
N VAL A 42 19.69 -6.76 5.92
CA VAL A 42 18.36 -7.21 6.34
C VAL A 42 18.17 -8.67 5.93
N LEU A 43 17.75 -9.50 6.90
CA LEU A 43 17.44 -10.91 6.69
C LEU A 43 15.91 -11.15 6.65
N PRO A 44 15.44 -12.26 6.06
CA PRO A 44 14.02 -12.60 5.99
C PRO A 44 13.37 -12.87 7.34
N GLU A 45 12.04 -12.99 7.34
CA GLU A 45 11.25 -13.22 8.56
C GLU A 45 11.38 -14.67 9.08
N PHE A 46 11.31 -14.89 10.40
CA PHE A 46 11.42 -16.21 11.02
C PHE A 46 12.67 -16.99 10.59
N CYS A 47 13.85 -16.42 10.80
CA CYS A 47 15.15 -17.01 10.46
C CYS A 47 15.51 -18.26 11.29
N ASN A 48 14.86 -18.50 12.44
CA ASN A 48 15.15 -19.64 13.30
C ASN A 48 14.35 -20.90 12.94
N HIS A 49 13.13 -20.76 12.41
CA HIS A 49 12.22 -21.86 12.12
C HIS A 49 11.08 -21.37 11.19
N LEU A 50 10.50 -22.22 10.35
CA LEU A 50 9.27 -21.89 9.62
C LEU A 50 8.13 -21.46 10.58
N SER A 51 7.22 -20.58 10.17
CA SER A 51 6.05 -20.19 10.97
C SER A 51 4.95 -21.27 10.97
N TRP A 52 5.34 -22.52 11.23
CA TRP A 52 4.49 -23.70 11.25
C TRP A 52 4.71 -24.51 12.52
N TYR A 53 3.69 -24.57 13.38
CA TYR A 53 3.79 -25.19 14.71
C TYR A 53 2.72 -26.26 14.92
N GLU A 54 3.06 -27.37 15.56
CA GLU A 54 2.08 -28.43 15.85
C GLU A 54 1.15 -28.05 17.02
N ASN A 55 1.69 -27.33 18.01
CA ASN A 55 1.02 -26.87 19.21
C ASN A 55 1.89 -25.78 19.91
N GLN A 56 1.39 -25.20 21.00
CA GLN A 56 2.09 -24.15 21.74
C GLN A 56 3.44 -24.62 22.34
N GLU A 57 3.53 -25.89 22.77
CA GLU A 57 4.77 -26.45 23.33
C GLU A 57 5.84 -26.60 22.25
N HIS A 58 5.47 -27.07 21.06
CA HIS A 58 6.37 -27.09 19.90
C HIS A 58 6.82 -25.68 19.51
N CYS A 59 5.89 -24.72 19.44
CA CYS A 59 6.22 -23.32 19.18
C CYS A 59 7.24 -22.78 20.20
N ALA A 60 7.05 -23.04 21.49
CA ALA A 60 8.00 -22.65 22.53
C ALA A 60 9.37 -23.35 22.37
N ALA A 61 9.38 -24.64 22.02
CA ALA A 61 10.61 -25.42 21.89
C ALA A 61 11.51 -24.97 20.74
N VAL A 62 10.93 -24.50 19.63
CA VAL A 62 11.68 -23.99 18.45
C VAL A 62 11.92 -22.47 18.49
N SER A 63 11.35 -21.78 19.48
CA SER A 63 11.56 -20.35 19.70
C SER A 63 12.94 -20.06 20.29
N VAL A 64 13.54 -18.94 19.90
CA VAL A 64 14.79 -18.46 20.48
C VAL A 64 14.51 -17.52 21.66
N THR A 65 15.47 -17.35 22.57
CA THR A 65 15.43 -16.30 23.60
C THR A 65 16.42 -15.18 23.25
N LEU A 66 16.17 -13.96 23.75
CA LEU A 66 17.01 -12.78 23.45
C LEU A 66 18.48 -12.94 23.85
N ASP A 67 18.74 -13.71 24.91
CA ASP A 67 20.06 -14.05 25.45
C ASP A 67 20.55 -15.45 25.00
N GLY A 68 19.78 -16.12 24.16
CA GLY A 68 20.01 -17.48 23.72
C GLY A 68 21.13 -17.63 22.69
N PRO A 69 21.60 -18.88 22.45
CA PRO A 69 22.76 -19.15 21.61
C PRO A 69 22.59 -18.69 20.15
N PHE A 70 21.37 -18.82 19.59
CA PHE A 70 21.08 -18.38 18.22
C PHE A 70 21.35 -16.89 18.03
N LEU A 71 20.73 -16.05 18.86
CA LEU A 71 20.87 -14.60 18.77
C LEU A 71 22.25 -14.11 19.23
N ALA A 72 22.87 -14.78 20.20
CA ALA A 72 24.25 -14.51 20.57
C ALA A 72 25.23 -14.76 19.40
N ALA A 73 25.01 -15.81 18.61
CA ALA A 73 25.81 -16.10 17.43
C ALA A 73 25.61 -15.05 16.32
N VAL A 74 24.37 -14.61 16.07
CA VAL A 74 24.10 -13.51 15.12
C VAL A 74 24.77 -12.21 15.58
N ALA A 75 24.66 -11.85 16.86
CA ALA A 75 25.31 -10.67 17.43
C ALA A 75 26.85 -10.73 17.30
N ALA A 76 27.44 -11.89 17.58
CA ALA A 76 28.88 -12.11 17.42
C ALA A 76 29.30 -12.00 15.94
N LYS A 77 28.47 -12.48 15.01
CA LYS A 77 28.71 -12.38 13.56
C LYS A 77 28.63 -10.94 13.07
N ALA A 78 27.61 -10.17 13.49
CA ALA A 78 27.50 -8.75 13.21
C ALA A 78 28.76 -7.99 13.66
N LYS A 79 29.27 -8.31 14.85
CA LYS A 79 30.54 -7.75 15.36
C LYS A 79 31.76 -8.16 14.55
N ALA A 80 31.87 -9.44 14.21
CA ALA A 80 33.02 -9.97 13.46
C ALA A 80 33.11 -9.36 12.05
N LEU A 81 31.96 -9.14 11.41
CA LEU A 81 31.86 -8.55 10.08
C LEU A 81 31.82 -7.01 10.12
N ASN A 82 31.68 -6.40 11.30
CA ASN A 82 31.51 -4.96 11.51
C ASN A 82 30.32 -4.38 10.72
N LEU A 83 29.16 -5.04 10.83
CA LEU A 83 27.91 -4.71 10.12
C LEU A 83 26.76 -4.43 11.09
N HIS A 84 25.79 -3.61 10.67
CA HIS A 84 24.45 -3.66 11.25
C HIS A 84 23.70 -4.84 10.65
N VAL A 85 22.98 -5.60 11.48
CA VAL A 85 22.21 -6.77 11.03
C VAL A 85 20.79 -6.70 11.58
N VAL A 86 19.80 -6.78 10.70
CA VAL A 86 18.40 -7.02 11.07
C VAL A 86 18.09 -8.49 10.87
N VAL A 87 17.76 -9.19 11.95
CA VAL A 87 17.30 -10.58 11.93
C VAL A 87 15.91 -10.64 12.53
N ASN A 88 15.02 -11.43 11.93
CA ASN A 88 13.70 -11.66 12.50
C ASN A 88 13.56 -13.13 12.92
N CYS A 89 13.00 -13.38 14.10
CA CYS A 89 12.86 -14.71 14.69
C CYS A 89 11.54 -14.86 15.44
N THR A 90 11.12 -16.11 15.65
CA THR A 90 10.15 -16.46 16.69
C THR A 90 10.85 -16.45 18.05
N VAL A 91 10.46 -15.51 18.91
CA VAL A 91 11.12 -15.22 20.19
C VAL A 91 10.20 -15.60 21.36
N LEU A 92 10.70 -16.47 22.24
CA LEU A 92 10.13 -16.74 23.55
C LEU A 92 10.56 -15.63 24.52
N ARG A 93 9.58 -14.93 25.08
CA ARG A 93 9.76 -13.79 25.99
C ARG A 93 9.84 -14.27 27.44
N ASP A 94 10.45 -13.45 28.30
CA ASP A 94 10.60 -13.73 29.73
C ASP A 94 9.26 -13.90 30.47
N ASP A 95 8.18 -13.28 29.96
CA ASP A 95 6.82 -13.41 30.49
C ASP A 95 6.09 -14.67 29.98
N GLY A 96 6.77 -15.51 29.20
CA GLY A 96 6.25 -16.74 28.59
C GLY A 96 5.47 -16.53 27.30
N SER A 97 5.29 -15.28 26.83
CA SER A 97 4.69 -15.03 25.53
C SER A 97 5.65 -15.38 24.38
N ILE A 98 5.10 -15.68 23.21
CA ILE A 98 5.88 -15.95 21.99
C ILE A 98 5.52 -14.92 20.94
N THR A 99 6.51 -14.37 20.25
CA THR A 99 6.34 -13.25 19.32
C THR A 99 7.18 -13.45 18.05
N GLY A 100 6.71 -12.99 16.89
CA GLY A 100 7.57 -12.78 15.72
C GLY A 100 8.22 -11.41 15.82
N SER A 101 9.55 -11.34 15.91
CA SER A 101 10.25 -10.09 16.23
C SER A 101 11.49 -9.85 15.38
N SER A 102 11.59 -8.62 14.86
CA SER A 102 12.75 -8.08 14.15
C SER A 102 13.70 -7.40 15.13
N LEU A 103 14.96 -7.81 15.11
CA LEU A 103 16.01 -7.42 16.04
C LEU A 103 17.15 -6.78 15.26
N LEU A 104 17.52 -5.55 15.62
CA LEU A 104 18.64 -4.83 15.02
C LEU A 104 19.88 -4.93 15.90
N TYR A 105 20.95 -5.54 15.39
CA TYR A 105 22.26 -5.60 16.04
C TYR A 105 23.24 -4.60 15.43
N SER A 106 24.04 -3.97 16.28
CA SER A 106 25.12 -3.05 15.87
C SER A 106 26.39 -3.79 15.42
N PRO A 107 27.35 -3.08 14.78
CA PRO A 107 28.69 -3.60 14.50
C PRO A 107 29.52 -3.94 15.76
N GLN A 108 29.02 -3.64 16.96
CA GLN A 108 29.63 -4.05 18.23
C GLN A 108 28.94 -5.29 18.82
N GLY A 109 27.91 -5.82 18.16
CA GLY A 109 27.08 -6.93 18.62
C GLY A 109 26.03 -6.52 19.67
N GLN A 110 25.71 -5.22 19.78
CA GLN A 110 24.70 -4.75 20.72
C GLN A 110 23.31 -4.77 20.08
N LEU A 111 22.29 -5.23 20.80
CA LEU A 111 20.90 -5.10 20.38
C LEU A 111 20.46 -3.63 20.50
N LEU A 112 20.19 -2.99 19.37
CA LEU A 112 19.79 -1.58 19.28
C LEU A 112 18.26 -1.41 19.22
N ALA A 113 17.54 -2.40 18.67
CA ALA A 113 16.10 -2.34 18.53
C ALA A 113 15.48 -3.74 18.59
N ASP A 114 14.28 -3.81 19.17
CA ASP A 114 13.42 -4.99 19.23
C ASP A 114 12.01 -4.57 18.78
N ASN A 115 11.56 -5.13 17.66
CA ASN A 115 10.28 -4.82 17.06
C ASN A 115 9.46 -6.11 16.91
N THR A 116 8.41 -6.26 17.74
CA THR A 116 7.40 -7.30 17.52
C THR A 116 6.49 -6.92 16.36
N LYS A 117 6.15 -7.89 15.50
CA LYS A 117 5.20 -7.72 14.39
C LYS A 117 3.81 -7.34 14.92
N GLN A 118 3.13 -6.42 14.25
CA GLN A 118 1.85 -5.88 14.73
C GLN A 118 0.67 -6.69 14.22
N ILE A 119 0.78 -7.24 13.00
CA ILE A 119 -0.30 -7.96 12.32
C ILE A 119 0.22 -9.34 11.91
N TYR A 120 -0.46 -10.40 12.35
CA TYR A 120 -0.14 -11.76 11.96
C TYR A 120 -1.14 -12.28 10.92
N ILE A 121 -0.70 -13.26 10.14
CA ILE A 121 -1.52 -13.89 9.10
C ILE A 121 -1.57 -15.40 9.27
N GLY A 122 -2.74 -16.00 9.03
CA GLY A 122 -2.93 -17.44 9.06
C GLY A 122 -2.47 -18.08 10.38
N HIS A 123 -1.60 -19.08 10.28
CA HIS A 123 -1.14 -19.91 11.40
C HIS A 123 -0.39 -19.12 12.49
N GLU A 124 0.17 -17.96 12.14
CA GLU A 124 0.84 -17.08 13.11
C GLU A 124 -0.13 -16.60 14.21
N ASN A 125 -1.39 -16.35 13.86
CA ASN A 125 -2.43 -15.90 14.80
C ASN A 125 -2.76 -16.93 15.89
N ASP A 126 -2.49 -18.21 15.64
CA ASP A 126 -2.83 -19.29 16.57
C ASP A 126 -1.79 -19.43 17.70
N PHE A 127 -0.55 -18.94 17.51
CA PHE A 127 0.57 -19.20 18.42
C PHE A 127 1.32 -17.94 18.91
N LEU A 128 1.26 -16.85 18.15
CA LEU A 128 2.08 -15.66 18.39
C LEU A 128 1.26 -14.50 18.95
N GLN A 129 1.88 -13.71 19.83
CA GLN A 129 1.28 -12.53 20.45
C GLN A 129 1.70 -11.26 19.69
N PRO A 130 0.73 -10.42 19.25
CA PRO A 130 1.04 -9.24 18.46
C PRO A 130 1.67 -8.14 19.33
N ALA A 131 2.28 -7.17 18.67
CA ALA A 131 2.89 -6.03 19.34
C ALA A 131 1.91 -5.30 20.27
N ARG A 132 2.41 -4.89 21.44
CA ARG A 132 1.68 -4.03 22.39
C ARG A 132 2.14 -2.58 22.36
N THR A 133 3.24 -2.31 21.68
CA THR A 133 3.84 -0.97 21.53
C THR A 133 4.19 -0.72 20.06
N PRO A 134 4.18 0.55 19.61
CA PRO A 134 4.61 0.87 18.25
C PRO A 134 6.08 0.48 18.03
N GLY A 135 6.43 0.12 16.80
CA GLY A 135 7.80 -0.25 16.46
C GLY A 135 8.82 0.87 16.71
N PRO A 136 10.10 0.54 17.00
CA PRO A 136 11.12 1.54 17.28
C PRO A 136 11.59 2.27 16.01
N VAL A 137 11.95 3.54 16.18
CA VAL A 137 12.79 4.30 15.24
C VAL A 137 14.09 4.58 15.97
N VAL A 138 15.20 4.06 15.44
CA VAL A 138 16.51 4.11 16.12
C VAL A 138 17.48 4.96 15.33
N GLU A 139 18.08 5.94 16.01
CA GLU A 139 19.18 6.74 15.47
C GLU A 139 20.47 5.90 15.44
N THR A 140 21.12 5.82 14.30
CA THR A 140 22.37 5.09 14.12
C THR A 140 23.38 5.92 13.33
N SER A 141 24.59 5.42 13.16
CA SER A 141 25.56 6.03 12.22
C SER A 141 25.13 5.96 10.76
N LEU A 142 24.06 5.21 10.45
CA LEU A 142 23.49 5.01 9.11
C LEU A 142 22.22 5.85 8.90
N GLY A 143 21.87 6.72 9.84
CA GLY A 143 20.59 7.44 9.85
C GLY A 143 19.54 6.76 10.74
N ARG A 144 18.29 7.19 10.58
CA ARG A 144 17.15 6.72 11.38
C ARG A 144 16.52 5.47 10.78
N LEU A 145 16.65 4.34 11.47
CA LEU A 145 16.16 3.04 11.00
C LEU A 145 14.81 2.70 11.68
N GLY A 146 13.83 2.28 10.89
CA GLY A 146 12.57 1.70 11.37
C GLY A 146 12.45 0.23 10.97
N LEU A 147 11.81 -0.61 11.79
CA LEU A 147 11.66 -2.04 11.53
C LEU A 147 10.18 -2.41 11.43
N TYR A 148 9.81 -3.20 10.41
CA TYR A 148 8.50 -3.85 10.30
C TYR A 148 8.64 -5.22 9.60
N SER A 149 7.57 -6.01 9.52
CA SER A 149 7.67 -7.35 8.94
C SER A 149 6.41 -7.81 8.20
N CYS A 150 6.59 -8.25 6.95
CA CYS A 150 5.59 -8.93 6.13
C CYS A 150 4.23 -8.25 6.12
N MET A 151 3.21 -8.87 6.72
CA MET A 151 1.83 -8.36 6.78
C MET A 151 1.73 -6.92 7.30
N ASP A 152 2.68 -6.46 8.14
CA ASP A 152 2.75 -5.06 8.57
C ASP A 152 2.91 -4.08 7.39
N GLY A 153 3.47 -4.51 6.26
CA GLY A 153 3.67 -3.71 5.05
C GLY A 153 2.62 -3.88 3.95
N VAL A 154 1.73 -4.89 4.08
CA VAL A 154 0.58 -5.09 3.18
C VAL A 154 -0.49 -4.02 3.43
N ILE A 155 -0.54 -3.49 4.66
CA ILE A 155 -1.30 -2.27 4.97
C ILE A 155 -0.35 -1.12 5.31
N ASN A 156 -0.86 0.11 5.23
CA ASN A 156 -0.02 1.29 5.32
C ASN A 156 0.35 1.68 6.77
N GLU A 157 -0.45 1.30 7.78
CA GLU A 157 -0.36 1.93 9.10
C GLU A 157 0.99 1.72 9.82
N PRO A 158 1.57 0.50 9.87
CA PRO A 158 2.90 0.30 10.47
C PRO A 158 4.02 1.08 9.78
N PRO A 159 4.29 0.96 8.45
CA PRO A 159 5.35 1.70 7.80
C PRO A 159 5.11 3.22 7.84
N ARG A 160 3.85 3.65 7.71
CA ARG A 160 3.47 5.07 7.82
C ARG A 160 3.79 5.64 9.21
N THR A 161 3.48 4.89 10.27
CA THR A 161 3.78 5.31 11.66
C THR A 161 5.29 5.47 11.90
N LEU A 162 6.11 4.59 11.34
CA LEU A 162 7.58 4.69 11.44
C LEU A 162 8.11 5.92 10.69
N ALA A 163 7.64 6.16 9.47
CA ALA A 163 8.04 7.31 8.67
C ALA A 163 7.63 8.65 9.32
N LEU A 164 6.40 8.75 9.86
CA LEU A 164 5.92 9.94 10.57
C LEU A 164 6.73 10.22 11.85
N ARG A 165 7.36 9.20 12.43
CA ARG A 165 8.30 9.35 13.56
C ARG A 165 9.74 9.62 13.12
N GLY A 166 9.95 9.88 11.83
CA GLY A 166 11.22 10.34 11.28
C GLY A 166 12.12 9.24 10.72
N ALA A 167 11.66 8.00 10.56
CA ALA A 167 12.48 6.97 9.93
C ALA A 167 12.89 7.38 8.50
N GLN A 168 14.15 7.12 8.14
CA GLN A 168 14.73 7.40 6.82
C GLN A 168 14.87 6.12 5.99
N VAL A 169 15.18 5.00 6.67
CA VAL A 169 15.30 3.67 6.06
C VAL A 169 14.42 2.71 6.85
N LEU A 170 13.51 2.03 6.17
CA LEU A 170 12.69 0.97 6.75
C LEU A 170 13.26 -0.40 6.37
N CYS A 171 13.44 -1.26 7.36
CA CYS A 171 13.86 -2.64 7.18
C CYS A 171 12.63 -3.54 7.25
N ASN A 172 12.37 -4.29 6.18
CA ASN A 172 11.23 -5.19 6.06
C ASN A 172 11.70 -6.63 5.96
N SER A 173 11.45 -7.43 6.99
CA SER A 173 11.68 -8.88 6.94
C SER A 173 10.38 -9.57 6.49
N LEU A 174 10.45 -10.34 5.41
CA LEU A 174 9.31 -10.97 4.75
C LEU A 174 9.38 -12.50 4.85
N ASN A 175 8.22 -13.15 5.05
CA ASN A 175 7.97 -14.58 4.86
C ASN A 175 6.70 -14.71 4.00
N SER A 176 6.81 -14.40 2.71
CA SER A 176 5.65 -14.38 1.81
C SER A 176 5.88 -15.15 0.52
N PHE A 177 4.88 -15.92 0.13
CA PHE A 177 4.75 -16.58 -1.17
C PHE A 177 4.03 -15.72 -2.22
N ALA A 178 3.46 -14.59 -1.80
CA ALA A 178 2.65 -13.73 -2.65
C ALA A 178 3.56 -12.77 -3.44
N SER A 179 3.43 -12.78 -4.76
CA SER A 179 4.25 -11.98 -5.68
C SER A 179 3.86 -10.49 -5.73
N ASP A 180 2.70 -10.13 -5.19
CA ASP A 180 2.29 -8.74 -4.99
C ASP A 180 3.04 -8.04 -3.85
N GLU A 181 3.77 -8.77 -3.00
CA GLU A 181 4.73 -8.16 -2.06
C GLU A 181 5.84 -7.40 -2.80
N GLY A 182 6.49 -8.10 -3.75
CA GLY A 182 7.58 -7.56 -4.55
C GLY A 182 7.11 -6.54 -5.59
N SER A 183 6.00 -6.82 -6.25
CA SER A 183 5.51 -6.01 -7.37
C SER A 183 4.64 -4.81 -6.97
N LEU A 184 4.07 -4.80 -5.75
CA LEU A 184 3.13 -3.77 -5.31
C LEU A 184 3.41 -3.22 -3.90
N HIS A 185 3.31 -4.06 -2.86
CA HIS A 185 3.29 -3.61 -1.46
C HIS A 185 4.62 -2.99 -1.02
N VAL A 186 5.75 -3.64 -1.25
CA VAL A 186 7.07 -3.08 -0.88
C VAL A 186 7.38 -1.78 -1.63
N PRO A 187 7.27 -1.70 -2.98
CA PRO A 187 7.70 -0.51 -3.69
C PRO A 187 6.82 0.72 -3.46
N VAL A 188 5.54 0.57 -3.08
CA VAL A 188 4.65 1.71 -2.82
C VAL A 188 4.87 2.38 -1.47
N ARG A 189 5.31 1.63 -0.44
CA ARG A 189 5.58 2.18 0.90
C ARG A 189 6.69 3.23 0.92
N ALA A 190 7.63 3.15 -0.03
CA ALA A 190 8.75 4.08 -0.13
C ALA A 190 8.29 5.49 -0.56
N PRO A 191 7.64 5.70 -1.72
CA PRO A 191 7.24 7.02 -2.18
C PRO A 191 6.07 7.65 -1.43
N GLU A 192 5.11 6.85 -0.92
CA GLU A 192 4.00 7.41 -0.13
C GLU A 192 4.49 8.13 1.16
N SER A 193 5.66 7.73 1.66
CA SER A 193 6.26 8.24 2.90
C SER A 193 7.62 8.90 2.71
N ARG A 194 8.14 8.93 1.47
CA ARG A 194 9.48 9.43 1.10
C ARG A 194 10.60 8.86 1.95
N VAL A 195 10.69 7.53 1.98
CA VAL A 195 11.72 6.79 2.74
C VAL A 195 12.37 5.71 1.87
N PHE A 196 13.56 5.26 2.24
CA PHE A 196 14.13 4.06 1.67
C PHE A 196 13.52 2.81 2.30
N ILE A 197 13.47 1.71 1.54
CA ILE A 197 13.08 0.40 2.05
C ILE A 197 14.14 -0.63 1.66
N VAL A 198 14.52 -1.48 2.62
CA VAL A 198 15.36 -2.66 2.42
C VAL A 198 14.53 -3.87 2.84
N ALA A 199 14.02 -4.61 1.86
CA ALA A 199 13.11 -5.72 2.06
C ALA A 199 13.79 -7.05 1.72
N ALA A 200 13.76 -8.00 2.64
CA ALA A 200 14.35 -9.33 2.49
C ALA A 200 13.25 -10.39 2.62
N ASN A 201 13.05 -11.20 1.58
CA ASN A 201 12.07 -12.26 1.52
C ASN A 201 12.72 -13.63 1.41
N LYS A 202 11.95 -14.68 1.65
CA LYS A 202 12.38 -16.06 1.49
C LYS A 202 12.25 -16.54 0.05
N VAL A 203 13.00 -17.60 -0.23
CA VAL A 203 12.78 -18.52 -1.35
C VAL A 203 12.65 -19.93 -0.79
N GLY A 204 12.21 -20.88 -1.62
CA GLY A 204 11.97 -22.26 -1.21
C GLY A 204 10.71 -22.42 -0.34
N PRO A 205 10.40 -23.65 0.09
CA PRO A 205 9.15 -23.97 0.81
C PRO A 205 8.89 -23.10 2.05
N LEU A 206 7.67 -22.56 2.17
CA LEU A 206 7.21 -21.87 3.39
C LEU A 206 6.38 -22.76 4.31
N VAL A 207 6.13 -23.99 3.88
CA VAL A 207 5.50 -25.05 4.69
C VAL A 207 6.47 -26.23 4.78
N PRO A 208 6.43 -27.03 5.87
CA PRO A 208 7.31 -28.18 6.01
C PRO A 208 7.21 -29.13 4.81
N GLU A 209 8.35 -29.57 4.29
CA GLU A 209 8.43 -30.39 3.08
C GLU A 209 7.51 -31.63 3.09
N PRO A 210 7.39 -32.39 4.20
CA PRO A 210 6.54 -33.58 4.24
C PRO A 210 5.04 -33.31 4.00
N ILE A 211 4.59 -32.06 4.18
CA ILE A 211 3.18 -31.68 4.04
C ILE A 211 2.91 -30.71 2.87
N LEU A 212 3.92 -30.39 2.05
CA LEU A 212 3.77 -29.52 0.86
C LEU A 212 2.65 -29.99 -0.08
N VAL A 213 2.69 -31.27 -0.48
CA VAL A 213 1.70 -31.85 -1.41
C VAL A 213 0.30 -31.90 -0.77
N PRO A 214 0.13 -32.42 0.46
CA PRO A 214 -1.16 -32.35 1.15
C PRO A 214 -1.76 -30.93 1.24
N ILE A 215 -0.95 -29.91 1.54
CA ILE A 215 -1.42 -28.52 1.61
C ILE A 215 -1.83 -28.00 0.23
N SER A 216 -1.05 -28.28 -0.81
CA SER A 216 -1.38 -27.90 -2.18
C SER A 216 -2.72 -28.51 -2.63
N GLU A 217 -2.94 -29.80 -2.36
CA GLU A 217 -4.19 -30.49 -2.67
C GLU A 217 -5.38 -29.95 -1.87
N ALA A 218 -5.20 -29.65 -0.58
CA ALA A 218 -6.26 -29.16 0.29
C ALA A 218 -6.69 -27.72 -0.02
N THR A 219 -5.77 -26.90 -0.52
CA THR A 219 -5.99 -25.45 -0.74
C THR A 219 -6.25 -25.10 -2.20
N GLY A 220 -5.89 -25.98 -3.13
CA GLY A 220 -5.87 -25.68 -4.56
C GLY A 220 -4.74 -24.74 -4.98
N ILE A 221 -3.83 -24.37 -4.07
CA ILE A 221 -2.67 -23.52 -4.37
C ILE A 221 -1.58 -24.40 -5.01
N PRO A 222 -1.10 -24.10 -6.23
CA PRO A 222 -0.02 -24.83 -6.86
C PRO A 222 1.28 -24.83 -6.02
N LEU A 223 2.02 -25.94 -6.00
CA LEU A 223 3.26 -26.09 -5.22
C LEU A 223 4.26 -24.94 -5.35
N LYS A 224 4.43 -24.39 -6.57
CA LYS A 224 5.34 -23.25 -6.80
C LYS A 224 4.99 -22.01 -5.98
N PHE A 225 3.73 -21.87 -5.60
CA PHE A 225 3.18 -20.77 -4.82
C PHE A 225 3.03 -21.10 -3.34
N LEU A 226 3.61 -22.22 -2.89
CA LEU A 226 3.88 -22.51 -1.48
C LEU A 226 5.35 -22.22 -1.12
N ASN A 227 6.13 -21.74 -2.08
CA ASN A 227 7.49 -21.25 -1.88
C ASN A 227 7.48 -19.75 -1.65
N GLY A 228 8.49 -19.24 -0.94
CA GLY A 228 8.72 -17.80 -0.85
C GLY A 228 8.89 -17.21 -2.24
N ALA A 229 8.27 -16.06 -2.47
CA ALA A 229 8.23 -15.40 -3.78
C ALA A 229 9.57 -14.79 -4.20
N GLY A 230 10.57 -14.78 -3.32
CA GLY A 230 11.82 -14.06 -3.54
C GLY A 230 11.59 -12.56 -3.67
N GLU A 231 12.21 -11.94 -4.66
CA GLU A 231 12.10 -10.50 -4.96
C GLU A 231 12.46 -9.59 -3.77
N SER A 232 13.43 -10.04 -2.96
CA SER A 232 14.10 -9.16 -2.00
C SER A 232 14.64 -7.94 -2.73
N GLN A 233 14.36 -6.75 -2.22
CA GLN A 233 14.60 -5.53 -2.97
C GLN A 233 14.94 -4.32 -2.10
N ILE A 234 15.58 -3.34 -2.74
CA ILE A 234 15.93 -2.05 -2.14
C ILE A 234 15.24 -0.95 -2.96
N VAL A 235 14.44 -0.12 -2.30
CA VAL A 235 13.59 0.88 -2.95
C VAL A 235 13.93 2.28 -2.46
N ALA A 236 14.05 3.22 -3.40
CA ALA A 236 14.32 4.63 -3.14
C ALA A 236 13.04 5.43 -2.79
N PRO A 237 13.17 6.61 -2.15
CA PRO A 237 12.05 7.48 -1.79
C PRO A 237 11.12 7.94 -2.93
N ASP A 238 11.50 7.76 -4.19
CA ASP A 238 10.68 8.06 -5.37
C ASP A 238 9.94 6.83 -5.93
N GLY A 239 10.12 5.66 -5.30
CA GLY A 239 9.59 4.37 -5.72
C GLY A 239 10.47 3.63 -6.73
N THR A 240 11.68 4.12 -7.03
CA THR A 240 12.63 3.40 -7.88
C THR A 240 13.19 2.19 -7.15
N VAL A 241 13.00 1.00 -7.72
CA VAL A 241 13.64 -0.24 -7.25
C VAL A 241 15.10 -0.23 -7.69
N LEU A 242 16.02 -0.03 -6.74
CA LEU A 242 17.46 0.11 -6.97
C LEU A 242 18.14 -1.25 -7.22
N ALA A 243 17.63 -2.29 -6.56
CA ALA A 243 18.06 -3.66 -6.75
C ALA A 243 16.90 -4.61 -6.40
N CYS A 244 16.76 -5.69 -7.15
CA CYS A 244 15.76 -6.73 -6.91
C CYS A 244 16.38 -8.11 -7.17
N ALA A 245 16.14 -9.03 -6.24
CA ALA A 245 16.51 -10.42 -6.34
C ALA A 245 15.59 -11.16 -7.32
N SER A 246 16.02 -12.32 -7.80
CA SER A 246 15.18 -13.28 -8.52
C SER A 246 14.05 -13.83 -7.63
N THR A 247 13.11 -14.52 -8.26
CA THR A 247 11.93 -15.08 -7.61
C THR A 247 12.20 -16.41 -6.89
N ASP A 248 13.34 -17.06 -7.14
CA ASP A 248 13.54 -18.47 -6.76
C ASP A 248 14.95 -18.85 -6.27
N LYS A 249 15.93 -17.93 -6.27
CA LYS A 249 17.31 -18.25 -5.89
C LYS A 249 17.73 -17.65 -4.55
N GLU A 250 18.65 -18.36 -3.92
CA GLU A 250 19.42 -17.84 -2.80
C GLU A 250 20.39 -16.76 -3.28
N GLU A 251 20.23 -15.53 -2.82
CA GLU A 251 21.07 -14.41 -3.25
C GLU A 251 21.10 -13.25 -2.26
N VAL A 252 21.99 -12.29 -2.53
CA VAL A 252 22.07 -11.04 -1.79
C VAL A 252 22.12 -9.93 -2.82
N VAL A 253 21.26 -8.93 -2.67
CA VAL A 253 21.24 -7.73 -3.51
C VAL A 253 21.71 -6.52 -2.71
N TYR A 254 22.34 -5.57 -3.39
CA TYR A 254 23.00 -4.41 -2.77
C TYR A 254 22.61 -3.12 -3.47
N ALA A 255 22.57 -2.03 -2.73
CA ALA A 255 22.50 -0.68 -3.29
C ALA A 255 23.25 0.31 -2.40
N ASP A 256 23.81 1.34 -3.03
CA ASP A 256 24.33 2.51 -2.34
C ASP A 256 23.20 3.54 -2.22
N ILE A 257 22.91 3.99 -1.00
CA ILE A 257 21.83 4.93 -0.72
C ILE A 257 22.35 6.12 0.10
N ASP A 258 21.66 7.25 0.03
CA ASP A 258 21.88 8.40 0.91
C ASP A 258 20.62 8.60 1.78
N PRO A 259 20.61 8.12 3.03
CA PRO A 259 19.47 8.22 3.92
C PRO A 259 18.95 9.65 4.11
N SER A 260 19.80 10.68 3.95
CA SER A 260 19.38 12.07 4.06
C SER A 260 18.44 12.52 2.93
N ALA A 261 18.41 11.82 1.79
CA ALA A 261 17.44 12.07 0.73
C ALA A 261 15.99 11.80 1.18
N ALA A 262 15.79 10.96 2.20
CA ALA A 262 14.47 10.72 2.78
C ALA A 262 13.95 11.91 3.61
N ASP A 263 14.80 12.88 3.95
CA ASP A 263 14.35 14.08 4.68
C ASP A 263 13.64 15.08 3.76
N ASP A 264 13.80 14.97 2.44
CA ASP A 264 13.03 15.74 1.48
C ASP A 264 11.66 15.09 1.22
N LYS A 265 10.62 15.73 1.76
CA LYS A 265 9.23 15.30 1.65
C LYS A 265 8.48 15.96 0.48
N HIS A 266 9.15 16.75 -0.36
CA HIS A 266 8.51 17.50 -1.43
C HIS A 266 8.33 16.69 -2.71
N ARG A 267 7.13 16.78 -3.29
CA ARG A 267 6.85 16.41 -4.68
C ARG A 267 7.46 17.41 -5.65
N ALA A 268 7.52 17.02 -6.92
CA ALA A 268 8.00 17.88 -8.01
C ALA A 268 7.19 19.19 -8.16
N ASP A 269 5.95 19.23 -7.68
CA ASP A 269 5.10 20.43 -7.65
C ASP A 269 5.37 21.35 -6.43
N GLY A 270 6.24 20.93 -5.52
CA GLY A 270 6.57 21.66 -4.28
C GLY A 270 5.67 21.32 -3.08
N THR A 271 4.73 20.37 -3.20
CA THR A 271 3.91 19.93 -2.07
C THR A 271 4.71 19.02 -1.13
N ASP A 272 4.86 19.40 0.15
CA ASP A 272 5.39 18.52 1.19
C ASP A 272 4.32 17.51 1.64
N VAL A 273 4.50 16.23 1.32
CA VAL A 273 3.49 15.16 1.52
C VAL A 273 3.29 14.74 2.98
N ILE A 274 4.14 15.20 3.89
CA ILE A 274 3.98 14.95 5.33
C ILE A 274 3.34 16.17 5.99
N ALA A 275 3.79 17.37 5.65
CA ALA A 275 3.28 18.62 6.23
C ALA A 275 1.85 18.97 5.74
N SER A 276 1.48 18.56 4.53
CA SER A 276 0.15 18.79 3.93
C SER A 276 -0.97 17.91 4.53
N ARG A 277 -0.61 16.92 5.35
CA ARG A 277 -1.55 16.01 6.03
C ARG A 277 -2.52 16.78 6.92
N ARG A 278 -3.66 16.15 7.22
CA ARG A 278 -4.70 16.67 8.14
C ARG A 278 -4.97 15.66 9.27
N PRO A 279 -4.03 15.46 10.22
CA PRO A 279 -4.10 14.39 11.22
C PRO A 279 -5.39 14.37 12.05
N GLU A 280 -5.99 15.53 12.28
CA GLU A 280 -7.26 15.68 12.97
C GLU A 280 -8.43 14.96 12.27
N LEU A 281 -8.34 14.75 10.95
CA LEU A 281 -9.34 14.02 10.17
C LEU A 281 -9.13 12.50 10.20
N TYR A 282 -7.97 12.02 10.64
CA TYR A 282 -7.62 10.59 10.62
C TYR A 282 -7.88 9.88 11.95
N ARG A 283 -8.50 10.56 12.94
CA ARG A 283 -8.70 10.03 14.29
C ARG A 283 -9.35 8.64 14.32
N ALA A 284 -10.32 8.40 13.44
CA ALA A 284 -11.03 7.13 13.33
C ALA A 284 -10.07 5.94 13.09
N ILE A 285 -8.94 6.13 12.40
CA ILE A 285 -7.95 5.07 12.14
C ILE A 285 -7.36 4.53 13.45
N ALA A 286 -7.23 5.39 14.47
CA ALA A 286 -6.71 5.06 15.80
C ALA A 286 -7.81 4.68 16.81
N GLU A 287 -9.04 4.49 16.36
CA GLU A 287 -10.16 4.05 17.20
C GLU A 287 -10.43 2.55 17.03
N ASP A 288 -11.03 1.95 18.06
CA ASP A 288 -11.39 0.53 18.07
C ASP A 288 -12.41 0.21 16.96
N PRO A 289 -12.06 -0.69 16.00
CA PRO A 289 -12.97 -1.13 14.95
C PRO A 289 -14.30 -1.69 15.49
N ALA A 290 -14.31 -2.28 16.69
CA ALA A 290 -15.53 -2.82 17.30
C ALA A 290 -16.59 -1.75 17.61
N ASN A 291 -16.18 -0.48 17.72
CA ASN A 291 -17.07 0.66 17.93
C ASN A 291 -17.54 1.30 16.61
N GLN A 292 -17.05 0.82 15.47
CA GLN A 292 -17.38 1.35 14.16
C GLN A 292 -18.55 0.54 13.58
N SER A 293 -19.63 1.23 13.25
CA SER A 293 -20.81 0.63 12.63
C SER A 293 -20.86 1.03 11.16
N TYR A 294 -20.87 0.02 10.29
CA TYR A 294 -21.06 0.23 8.86
C TYR A 294 -22.56 0.25 8.55
N PRO A 295 -23.01 1.15 7.69
CA PRO A 295 -24.34 1.04 7.10
C PRO A 295 -24.51 -0.32 6.42
N ALA A 296 -25.70 -0.90 6.52
CA ALA A 296 -25.97 -2.16 5.82
C ALA A 296 -25.73 -1.99 4.33
N TRP A 297 -24.93 -2.87 3.74
CA TRP A 297 -24.58 -2.81 2.33
C TRP A 297 -25.82 -2.95 1.44
N LYS A 298 -25.91 -2.07 0.45
CA LYS A 298 -26.96 -2.04 -0.57
C LYS A 298 -26.30 -1.70 -1.90
N GLY A 299 -25.85 -2.71 -2.63
CA GLY A 299 -25.22 -2.51 -3.93
C GLY A 299 -25.54 -3.62 -4.92
N ALA A 300 -24.98 -3.48 -6.11
CA ALA A 300 -25.04 -4.49 -7.15
C ALA A 300 -23.87 -5.47 -7.02
N SER A 301 -24.05 -6.69 -7.53
CA SER A 301 -22.95 -7.65 -7.65
C SER A 301 -21.93 -7.21 -8.69
N GLU A 302 -22.38 -6.57 -9.76
CA GLU A 302 -21.60 -6.14 -10.90
C GLU A 302 -21.98 -4.71 -11.29
N LEU A 303 -21.01 -3.97 -11.80
CA LEU A 303 -21.18 -2.59 -12.28
C LEU A 303 -20.43 -2.44 -13.60
N ALA A 304 -21.17 -2.18 -14.68
CA ALA A 304 -20.57 -1.78 -15.96
C ALA A 304 -20.06 -0.34 -15.84
N ALA A 305 -18.77 -0.15 -16.09
CA ALA A 305 -18.10 1.13 -15.93
C ALA A 305 -17.16 1.42 -17.11
N ALA A 306 -16.72 2.67 -17.21
CA ALA A 306 -15.75 3.06 -18.22
C ALA A 306 -14.77 4.13 -17.72
N VAL A 307 -13.58 4.13 -18.29
CA VAL A 307 -12.59 5.21 -18.20
C VAL A 307 -12.41 5.80 -19.59
N VAL A 308 -12.51 7.11 -19.73
CA VAL A 308 -12.27 7.81 -21.01
C VAL A 308 -10.97 8.62 -20.95
N ASP A 309 -10.32 8.77 -22.10
CA ASP A 309 -9.08 9.55 -22.25
C ASP A 309 -9.18 10.55 -23.41
N PRO A 310 -9.86 11.70 -23.19
CA PRO A 310 -9.80 12.81 -24.12
C PRO A 310 -8.35 13.29 -24.23
N GLN A 311 -7.82 13.34 -25.46
CA GLN A 311 -6.41 13.66 -25.72
C GLN A 311 -6.12 15.18 -25.61
N LEU A 312 -7.16 15.98 -25.44
CA LEU A 312 -7.11 17.43 -25.30
C LEU A 312 -7.76 17.86 -23.98
N ILE A 313 -7.42 19.06 -23.53
CA ILE A 313 -8.05 19.74 -22.39
C ILE A 313 -8.85 20.98 -22.85
N GLY A 314 -9.53 21.65 -21.92
CA GLY A 314 -10.36 22.83 -22.19
C GLY A 314 -11.60 22.50 -23.03
N ARG A 315 -12.04 23.46 -23.85
CA ARG A 315 -13.26 23.31 -24.67
C ARG A 315 -13.15 22.21 -25.73
N ASP A 316 -11.96 21.97 -26.27
CA ASP A 316 -11.75 20.90 -27.25
C ASP A 316 -11.77 19.54 -26.54
N GLY A 317 -11.09 19.43 -25.39
CA GLY A 317 -11.18 18.26 -24.49
C GLY A 317 -12.60 17.94 -24.06
N LEU A 318 -13.39 18.95 -23.69
CA LEU A 318 -14.80 18.78 -23.32
C LEU A 318 -15.64 18.21 -24.46
N ARG A 319 -15.41 18.63 -25.71
CA ARG A 319 -16.13 18.08 -26.87
C ARG A 319 -15.78 16.62 -27.12
N GLU A 320 -14.51 16.25 -26.94
CA GLU A 320 -14.05 14.86 -27.05
C GLU A 320 -14.61 14.00 -25.91
N ALA A 321 -14.49 14.46 -24.66
CA ALA A 321 -15.05 13.81 -23.49
C ALA A 321 -16.56 13.57 -23.64
N ARG A 322 -17.31 14.57 -24.12
CA ARG A 322 -18.75 14.42 -24.41
C ARG A 322 -19.03 13.27 -25.38
N SER A 323 -18.22 13.13 -26.43
CA SER A 323 -18.39 12.05 -27.41
C SER A 323 -18.09 10.69 -26.79
N LEU A 324 -16.97 10.56 -26.06
CA LEU A 324 -16.54 9.31 -25.45
C LEU A 324 -17.50 8.87 -24.32
N VAL A 325 -17.99 9.81 -23.52
CA VAL A 325 -18.99 9.54 -22.48
C VAL A 325 -20.30 9.05 -23.09
N ALA A 326 -20.78 9.70 -24.17
CA ALA A 326 -21.99 9.27 -24.86
C ALA A 326 -21.83 7.87 -25.49
N GLU A 327 -20.64 7.57 -26.03
CA GLU A 327 -20.28 6.25 -26.55
C GLU A 327 -20.31 5.19 -25.44
N ALA A 328 -19.63 5.44 -24.32
CA ALA A 328 -19.59 4.52 -23.17
C ALA A 328 -20.97 4.22 -22.60
N ILE A 329 -21.79 5.26 -22.39
CA ILE A 329 -23.16 5.11 -21.86
C ILE A 329 -24.04 4.35 -22.86
N SER A 330 -23.88 4.61 -24.16
CA SER A 330 -24.60 3.84 -25.21
C SER A 330 -24.14 2.37 -25.28
N GLY A 331 -22.88 2.10 -24.91
CA GLY A 331 -22.32 0.77 -24.72
C GLY A 331 -22.79 0.06 -23.44
N GLY A 332 -23.47 0.77 -22.54
CA GLY A 332 -24.06 0.24 -21.31
C GLY A 332 -23.31 0.61 -20.02
N ALA A 333 -22.28 1.47 -20.10
CA ALA A 333 -21.60 1.95 -18.90
C ALA A 333 -22.54 2.77 -18.02
N VAL A 334 -22.61 2.41 -16.74
CA VAL A 334 -23.40 3.07 -15.70
C VAL A 334 -22.56 4.14 -14.98
N LEU A 335 -21.25 3.92 -14.87
CA LEU A 335 -20.32 4.86 -14.24
C LEU A 335 -19.16 5.17 -15.19
N VAL A 336 -18.97 6.44 -15.54
CA VAL A 336 -17.92 6.87 -16.47
C VAL A 336 -16.97 7.84 -15.77
N ALA A 337 -15.69 7.49 -15.71
CA ALA A 337 -14.62 8.34 -15.19
C ALA A 337 -13.97 9.13 -16.32
N VAL A 338 -13.93 10.45 -16.15
CA VAL A 338 -13.35 11.43 -17.09
C VAL A 338 -12.20 12.14 -16.36
N PRO A 339 -11.03 12.34 -17.00
CA PRO A 339 -9.96 13.07 -16.36
C PRO A 339 -10.37 14.53 -16.09
N PRO A 340 -9.61 15.27 -15.27
CA PRO A 340 -9.81 16.71 -15.16
C PRO A 340 -9.72 17.35 -16.55
N LEU A 341 -10.69 18.23 -16.85
CA LEU A 341 -10.77 18.88 -18.17
C LEU A 341 -9.91 20.15 -18.26
N LEU A 342 -9.26 20.53 -17.17
CA LEU A 342 -8.25 21.58 -17.08
C LEU A 342 -7.12 21.05 -16.18
N ASP A 343 -5.87 21.39 -16.52
CA ASP A 343 -4.73 21.15 -15.64
C ASP A 343 -4.62 22.24 -14.55
N ALA A 344 -3.85 21.97 -13.50
CA ALA A 344 -3.66 22.90 -12.38
C ALA A 344 -3.12 24.26 -12.85
N GLN A 345 -2.24 24.28 -13.86
CA GLN A 345 -1.63 25.49 -14.38
C GLN A 345 -2.65 26.40 -15.06
N ALA A 346 -3.53 25.84 -15.90
CA ALA A 346 -4.59 26.55 -16.59
C ALA A 346 -5.61 27.13 -15.60
N ILE A 347 -5.95 26.38 -14.55
CA ILE A 347 -6.87 26.86 -13.51
C ILE A 347 -6.24 28.03 -12.73
N ALA A 348 -4.98 27.90 -12.33
CA ALA A 348 -4.28 28.95 -11.58
C ALA A 348 -4.06 30.24 -12.39
N ALA A 349 -3.95 30.13 -13.72
CA ALA A 349 -3.73 31.28 -14.59
C ALA A 349 -4.95 32.23 -14.66
N ASP A 350 -6.18 31.69 -14.65
CA ASP A 350 -7.42 32.47 -14.69
C ASP A 350 -8.57 31.69 -14.01
N LEU A 351 -8.60 31.74 -12.67
CA LEU A 351 -9.60 31.03 -11.87
C LEU A 351 -11.06 31.45 -12.22
N PRO A 352 -11.41 32.73 -12.42
CA PRO A 352 -12.73 33.11 -12.89
C PRO A 352 -13.14 32.44 -14.21
N ALA A 353 -12.26 32.44 -15.22
CA ALA A 353 -12.55 31.77 -16.49
C ALA A 353 -12.66 30.24 -16.33
N ALA A 354 -11.85 29.66 -15.44
CA ALA A 354 -11.91 28.23 -15.14
C ALA A 354 -13.23 27.84 -14.45
N LEU A 355 -13.75 28.67 -13.54
CA LEU A 355 -15.07 28.50 -12.91
C LEU A 355 -16.22 28.61 -13.93
N ASP A 356 -16.14 29.56 -14.87
CA ASP A 356 -17.12 29.68 -15.95
C ASP A 356 -17.09 28.43 -16.87
N PHE A 357 -15.90 27.95 -17.22
CA PHE A 357 -15.73 26.70 -17.97
C PHE A 357 -16.28 25.50 -17.22
N ALA A 358 -16.08 25.41 -15.90
CA ALA A 358 -16.60 24.32 -15.10
C ALA A 358 -18.13 24.23 -15.17
N GLY A 359 -18.83 25.37 -15.15
CA GLY A 359 -20.29 25.40 -15.35
C GLY A 359 -20.72 24.83 -16.72
N GLU A 360 -20.00 25.18 -17.79
CA GLU A 360 -20.24 24.62 -19.13
C GLU A 360 -19.96 23.11 -19.19
N ALA A 361 -18.87 22.66 -18.55
CA ALA A 361 -18.50 21.25 -18.50
C ALA A 361 -19.53 20.43 -17.73
N ILE A 362 -19.97 20.89 -16.56
CA ILE A 362 -21.02 20.24 -15.75
C ILE A 362 -22.29 20.08 -16.57
N GLU A 363 -22.78 21.15 -17.20
CA GLU A 363 -23.98 21.08 -18.03
C GLU A 363 -23.80 20.14 -19.22
N THR A 364 -22.65 20.18 -19.90
CA THR A 364 -22.38 19.32 -21.05
C THR A 364 -22.39 17.84 -20.67
N LEU A 365 -21.74 17.48 -19.57
CA LEU A 365 -21.69 16.10 -19.09
C LEU A 365 -23.04 15.65 -18.54
N ARG A 366 -23.79 16.52 -17.85
CA ARG A 366 -25.17 16.28 -17.40
C ARG A 366 -26.08 15.84 -18.54
N HIS A 367 -25.99 16.50 -19.70
CA HIS A 367 -26.80 16.16 -20.88
C HIS A 367 -26.41 14.81 -21.52
N CYS A 368 -25.26 14.23 -21.16
CA CYS A 368 -24.88 12.89 -21.59
C CYS A 368 -25.49 11.80 -20.69
N CYS A 369 -25.83 12.13 -19.45
CA CYS A 369 -26.35 11.18 -18.48
C CYS A 369 -27.80 10.79 -18.78
N THR A 370 -28.08 9.50 -18.68
CA THR A 370 -29.42 8.94 -18.50
C THR A 370 -29.82 8.95 -17.01
N ALA A 371 -31.05 8.53 -16.69
CA ALA A 371 -31.54 8.47 -15.31
C ALA A 371 -30.67 7.61 -14.38
N ASP A 372 -30.01 6.58 -14.92
CA ASP A 372 -29.27 5.59 -14.14
C ASP A 372 -27.75 5.64 -14.36
N SER A 373 -27.24 6.61 -15.14
CA SER A 373 -25.81 6.73 -15.45
C SER A 373 -25.18 7.97 -14.82
N PHE A 374 -23.92 7.84 -14.41
CA PHE A 374 -23.18 8.86 -13.69
C PHE A 374 -21.81 9.11 -14.32
N VAL A 375 -21.41 10.37 -14.38
CA VAL A 375 -20.11 10.81 -14.87
C VAL A 375 -19.33 11.44 -13.74
N VAL A 376 -18.04 11.13 -13.63
CA VAL A 376 -17.15 11.71 -12.62
C VAL A 376 -15.99 12.43 -13.29
N THR A 377 -15.71 13.65 -12.85
CA THR A 377 -14.53 14.46 -13.24
C THR A 377 -14.11 15.39 -12.10
N SER A 378 -12.99 16.09 -12.22
CA SER A 378 -12.58 17.13 -11.29
C SER A 378 -12.53 18.51 -11.96
N LEU A 379 -13.10 19.52 -11.30
CA LEU A 379 -13.24 20.88 -11.80
C LEU A 379 -13.14 21.89 -10.64
N PRO A 380 -12.72 23.15 -10.90
CA PRO A 380 -12.91 24.23 -9.95
C PRO A 380 -14.41 24.57 -9.85
N VAL A 381 -14.95 24.66 -8.64
CA VAL A 381 -16.34 25.02 -8.38
C VAL A 381 -16.42 26.05 -7.26
N ARG A 382 -17.53 26.81 -7.23
CA ARG A 382 -17.85 27.71 -6.12
C ARG A 382 -18.84 27.01 -5.20
N GLY A 383 -18.47 26.85 -3.93
CA GLY A 383 -19.33 26.28 -2.90
C GLY A 383 -20.49 27.21 -2.53
N GLU A 384 -21.46 26.68 -1.78
CA GLU A 384 -22.60 27.46 -1.26
C GLU A 384 -22.17 28.58 -0.31
N ASP A 385 -21.03 28.41 0.35
CA ASP A 385 -20.39 29.41 1.20
C ASP A 385 -19.63 30.50 0.41
N GLY A 386 -19.60 30.42 -0.91
CA GLY A 386 -18.94 31.36 -1.80
C GLY A 386 -17.45 31.08 -2.02
N GLU A 387 -16.86 30.12 -1.31
CA GLU A 387 -15.46 29.75 -1.44
C GLU A 387 -15.22 28.93 -2.71
N SER A 388 -14.08 29.15 -3.36
CA SER A 388 -13.70 28.40 -4.56
C SER A 388 -12.91 27.16 -4.15
N ARG A 389 -13.27 26.01 -4.72
CA ARG A 389 -12.66 24.71 -4.41
C ARG A 389 -12.34 23.97 -5.68
N TYR A 390 -11.20 23.28 -5.71
CA TYR A 390 -10.98 22.20 -6.64
C TYR A 390 -11.72 20.97 -6.11
N SER A 391 -12.67 20.45 -6.87
CA SER A 391 -13.56 19.38 -6.42
C SER A 391 -13.68 18.26 -7.44
N ALA A 392 -13.76 17.03 -6.96
CA ALA A 392 -14.23 15.88 -7.72
C ALA A 392 -15.76 15.82 -7.64
N LEU A 393 -16.42 15.68 -8.79
CA LEU A 393 -17.88 15.80 -8.93
C LEU A 393 -18.49 14.49 -9.40
N VAL A 394 -19.63 14.11 -8.83
CA VAL A 394 -20.52 13.07 -9.39
C VAL A 394 -21.68 13.75 -10.10
N ILE A 395 -21.82 13.55 -11.41
CA ILE A 395 -22.81 14.21 -12.27
C ILE A 395 -23.78 13.17 -12.80
N GLY A 396 -25.08 13.34 -12.54
CA GLY A 396 -26.18 12.56 -13.11
C GLY A 396 -27.11 13.44 -13.95
N ALA A 397 -28.19 12.88 -14.50
CA ALA A 397 -29.12 13.62 -15.36
C ALA A 397 -29.77 14.85 -14.69
N GLU A 398 -29.99 14.76 -13.38
CA GLU A 398 -30.60 15.83 -12.57
C GLU A 398 -29.59 16.88 -12.06
N GLY A 399 -28.30 16.73 -12.33
CA GLY A 399 -27.25 17.67 -11.91
C GLY A 399 -26.10 17.02 -11.15
N VAL A 400 -25.45 17.79 -10.28
CA VAL A 400 -24.35 17.31 -9.44
C VAL A 400 -24.93 16.65 -8.19
N LEU A 401 -24.62 15.37 -7.97
CA LEU A 401 -25.06 14.59 -6.81
C LEU A 401 -24.09 14.68 -5.64
N LEU A 402 -22.80 14.85 -5.91
CA LEU A 402 -21.74 14.96 -4.91
C LEU A 402 -20.65 15.91 -5.43
N SER A 403 -20.12 16.75 -4.54
CA SER A 403 -18.97 17.62 -4.79
C SER A 403 -17.96 17.46 -3.66
N GLN A 404 -16.95 16.60 -3.87
CA GLN A 404 -15.87 16.39 -2.90
C GLN A 404 -14.75 17.40 -3.17
N GLY A 405 -14.64 18.42 -2.32
CA GLY A 405 -13.52 19.36 -2.37
C GLY A 405 -12.20 18.71 -1.94
N GLN A 406 -11.09 19.30 -2.38
CA GLN A 406 -9.75 18.91 -1.96
C GLN A 406 -9.59 18.99 -0.44
N VAL A 407 -9.09 17.94 0.23
CA VAL A 407 -8.93 17.90 1.69
C VAL A 407 -7.54 18.36 2.13
N HIS A 408 -6.51 17.88 1.43
CA HIS A 408 -5.12 18.16 1.76
C HIS A 408 -4.61 19.42 1.08
N SER A 409 -3.67 20.11 1.72
CA SER A 409 -3.01 21.25 1.07
C SER A 409 -2.19 20.77 -0.11
N SER A 410 -2.25 21.52 -1.22
CA SER A 410 -1.48 21.27 -2.43
C SER A 410 -0.91 22.58 -2.95
N ALA A 411 0.38 22.57 -3.32
CA ALA A 411 1.05 23.75 -3.84
C ALA A 411 0.44 24.23 -5.16
N ARG A 412 0.06 23.30 -6.06
CA ARG A 412 -0.55 23.62 -7.36
C ARG A 412 -2.04 24.00 -7.28
N TYR A 413 -2.69 23.76 -6.13
CA TYR A 413 -4.06 24.15 -5.84
C TYR A 413 -4.17 25.10 -4.63
N ALA A 414 -3.14 25.91 -4.35
CA ALA A 414 -3.07 26.78 -3.17
C ALA A 414 -4.23 27.79 -3.02
N TRP A 415 -4.98 28.05 -4.09
CA TRP A 415 -6.18 28.89 -4.10
C TRP A 415 -7.45 28.17 -3.60
N SER A 416 -7.44 26.84 -3.53
CA SER A 416 -8.61 26.01 -3.20
C SER A 416 -8.85 25.97 -1.70
N ALA A 417 -10.07 26.31 -1.27
CA ALA A 417 -10.46 26.14 0.13
C ALA A 417 -10.58 24.64 0.48
N PRO A 418 -10.00 24.16 1.59
CA PRO A 418 -10.00 22.74 1.90
C PRO A 418 -11.37 22.26 2.40
N ALA A 419 -11.75 21.06 1.96
CA ALA A 419 -12.82 20.28 2.57
C ALA A 419 -12.43 19.77 3.96
N GLN A 420 -13.44 19.43 4.77
CA GLN A 420 -13.27 19.02 6.17
C GLN A 420 -13.40 17.51 6.37
N GLY A 421 -13.40 16.74 5.30
CA GLY A 421 -13.55 15.29 5.34
C GLY A 421 -13.82 14.70 3.96
N PHE A 422 -14.04 13.39 3.95
CA PHE A 422 -14.40 12.62 2.75
C PHE A 422 -15.86 12.21 2.82
N GLU A 423 -16.61 12.52 1.78
CA GLU A 423 -18.01 12.21 1.63
C GLU A 423 -18.22 11.12 0.57
N SER A 424 -19.34 10.42 0.67
CA SER A 424 -19.76 9.38 -0.26
C SER A 424 -21.24 9.51 -0.58
N VAL A 425 -21.66 9.04 -1.75
CA VAL A 425 -23.05 9.02 -2.18
C VAL A 425 -23.54 7.58 -2.38
N GLU A 426 -24.76 7.30 -1.94
CA GLU A 426 -25.45 6.03 -2.18
C GLU A 426 -26.10 6.05 -3.56
N LEU A 427 -25.71 5.12 -4.43
CA LEU A 427 -26.24 4.95 -5.77
C LEU A 427 -26.82 3.54 -5.95
N PRO A 428 -27.63 3.27 -6.98
CA PRO A 428 -28.26 1.96 -7.17
C PRO A 428 -27.28 0.77 -7.20
N PHE A 429 -26.02 1.01 -7.57
CA PHE A 429 -24.98 -0.02 -7.63
C PHE A 429 -24.14 -0.15 -6.35
N GLY A 430 -24.27 0.75 -5.38
CA GLY A 430 -23.50 0.74 -4.14
C GLY A 430 -23.02 2.12 -3.70
N ARG A 431 -22.14 2.14 -2.70
CA ARG A 431 -21.60 3.38 -2.14
C ARG A 431 -20.39 3.86 -2.96
N LEU A 432 -20.52 5.04 -3.55
CA LEU A 432 -19.50 5.68 -4.38
C LEU A 432 -18.81 6.80 -3.59
N ALA A 433 -17.49 6.85 -3.65
CA ALA A 433 -16.70 8.02 -3.29
C ALA A 433 -15.94 8.56 -4.52
N VAL A 434 -15.60 9.85 -4.49
CA VAL A 434 -14.74 10.47 -5.50
C VAL A 434 -13.69 11.29 -4.77
N MET A 435 -12.50 11.46 -5.35
CA MET A 435 -11.51 12.38 -4.76
C MET A 435 -10.73 13.16 -5.79
N THR A 436 -10.18 14.28 -5.34
CA THR A 436 -9.32 15.12 -6.14
C THR A 436 -7.94 14.50 -6.33
N SER A 437 -7.25 14.86 -7.42
CA SER A 437 -5.96 14.28 -7.79
C SER A 437 -4.94 14.21 -6.65
N ASP A 438 -4.78 15.27 -5.86
CA ASP A 438 -3.74 15.29 -4.82
C ASP A 438 -4.18 14.61 -3.52
N ASP A 439 -5.48 14.38 -3.28
CA ASP A 439 -5.92 13.64 -2.11
C ASP A 439 -5.63 12.13 -2.21
N SER A 440 -5.38 11.63 -3.44
CA SER A 440 -5.23 10.21 -3.70
C SER A 440 -3.86 9.63 -3.35
N ILE A 441 -2.87 10.48 -3.06
CA ILE A 441 -1.53 10.04 -2.67
C ILE A 441 -1.45 9.67 -1.17
N TYR A 442 -2.44 10.06 -0.37
CA TYR A 442 -2.45 9.81 1.08
C TYR A 442 -3.12 8.48 1.37
N PRO A 443 -2.41 7.53 2.01
CA PRO A 443 -3.01 6.28 2.46
C PRO A 443 -4.24 6.45 3.32
N GLU A 444 -4.20 7.47 4.19
CA GLU A 444 -5.25 7.74 5.15
C GLU A 444 -6.60 8.05 4.49
N SER A 445 -6.59 8.65 3.30
CA SER A 445 -7.80 8.96 2.52
C SER A 445 -8.60 7.69 2.22
N PHE A 446 -7.98 6.70 1.55
CA PHE A 446 -8.69 5.47 1.17
C PHE A 446 -8.99 4.58 2.37
N ARG A 447 -8.17 4.63 3.41
CA ARG A 447 -8.49 3.94 4.66
C ARG A 447 -9.78 4.48 5.26
N LEU A 448 -9.97 5.80 5.32
CA LEU A 448 -11.21 6.41 5.78
C LEU A 448 -12.40 6.03 4.88
N LEU A 449 -12.22 5.97 3.56
CA LEU A 449 -13.26 5.52 2.63
C LEU A 449 -13.70 4.07 2.90
N ALA A 450 -12.75 3.14 3.07
CA ALA A 450 -13.08 1.75 3.40
C ALA A 450 -13.77 1.64 4.76
N MET A 451 -13.31 2.41 5.75
CA MET A 451 -13.95 2.50 7.07
C MET A 451 -15.34 3.15 7.02
N ALA A 452 -15.67 3.89 5.96
CA ALA A 452 -17.00 4.41 5.69
C ALA A 452 -17.88 3.46 4.84
N GLY A 453 -17.39 2.26 4.52
CA GLY A 453 -18.11 1.25 3.74
C GLY A 453 -18.18 1.55 2.24
N VAL A 454 -17.25 2.34 1.71
CA VAL A 454 -17.17 2.63 0.26
C VAL A 454 -16.80 1.37 -0.51
N ASP A 455 -17.55 1.08 -1.57
CA ASP A 455 -17.33 -0.11 -2.43
C ASP A 455 -16.54 0.24 -3.70
N THR A 456 -16.75 1.45 -4.22
CA THR A 456 -16.18 1.96 -5.47
C THR A 456 -15.71 3.39 -5.28
N ALA A 457 -14.53 3.72 -5.79
CA ALA A 457 -14.00 5.07 -5.83
C ALA A 457 -13.60 5.48 -7.27
N VAL A 458 -13.64 6.77 -7.54
CA VAL A 458 -13.17 7.33 -8.82
C VAL A 458 -12.20 8.49 -8.58
N VAL A 459 -11.10 8.49 -9.32
CA VAL A 459 -10.02 9.48 -9.23
C VAL A 459 -9.76 10.09 -10.61
N PRO A 460 -10.32 11.27 -10.90
CA PRO A 460 -9.86 12.13 -11.98
C PRO A 460 -8.48 12.69 -11.60
N LEU A 461 -7.45 12.27 -12.32
CA LEU A 461 -6.04 12.44 -11.95
C LEU A 461 -5.29 13.37 -12.91
N GLU A 462 -4.49 14.26 -12.36
CA GLU A 462 -3.40 14.93 -13.05
C GLU A 462 -2.09 14.47 -12.39
N PRO A 463 -1.44 13.39 -12.87
CA PRO A 463 -0.33 12.75 -12.15
C PRO A 463 0.89 13.67 -12.07
N VAL A 464 1.58 13.68 -10.92
CA VAL A 464 2.85 14.42 -10.75
C VAL A 464 4.03 13.46 -10.75
N GLU A 465 3.87 12.26 -10.19
CA GLU A 465 4.91 11.26 -10.08
C GLU A 465 4.43 9.89 -10.62
N ALA A 466 5.34 9.15 -11.27
CA ALA A 466 4.95 7.91 -11.94
C ALA A 466 4.47 6.81 -10.98
N TRP A 467 4.89 6.83 -9.72
CA TRP A 467 4.45 5.84 -8.72
C TRP A 467 2.94 5.93 -8.46
N GLU A 468 2.31 7.10 -8.63
CA GLU A 468 0.86 7.30 -8.41
C GLU A 468 0.03 6.31 -9.27
N LEU A 469 0.37 6.18 -10.56
CA LEU A 469 -0.30 5.33 -11.54
C LEU A 469 0.24 3.89 -11.60
N ARG A 470 1.49 3.67 -11.16
CA ARG A 470 2.13 2.35 -11.20
C ARG A 470 1.76 1.49 -10.00
N THR A 471 1.87 2.04 -8.79
CA THR A 471 1.71 1.28 -7.54
C THR A 471 0.78 1.97 -6.54
N GLY A 472 0.79 3.31 -6.46
CA GLY A 472 0.04 4.11 -5.47
C GLY A 472 -1.45 3.82 -5.43
N LEU A 473 -2.15 4.10 -6.53
CA LEU A 473 -3.60 3.92 -6.65
C LEU A 473 -4.00 2.43 -6.71
N LEU A 474 -3.14 1.58 -7.26
CA LEU A 474 -3.35 0.13 -7.25
C LEU A 474 -3.33 -0.41 -5.81
N GLU A 475 -2.39 0.06 -4.99
CA GLU A 475 -2.29 -0.29 -3.57
C GLU A 475 -3.50 0.20 -2.78
N ARG A 476 -3.97 1.42 -3.06
CA ARG A 476 -5.17 1.95 -2.41
C ARG A 476 -6.37 1.04 -2.61
N SER A 477 -6.50 0.47 -3.81
CA SER A 477 -7.54 -0.52 -4.12
C SER A 477 -7.31 -1.86 -3.41
N ALA A 478 -6.06 -2.35 -3.39
CA ALA A 478 -5.69 -3.63 -2.78
C ALA A 478 -5.87 -3.65 -1.26
N GLU A 479 -5.21 -2.73 -0.53
CA GLU A 479 -5.14 -2.73 0.94
C GLU A 479 -6.49 -2.35 1.61
N ASN A 480 -7.40 -1.71 0.85
CA ASN A 480 -8.70 -1.26 1.33
C ASN A 480 -9.88 -2.04 0.70
N ARG A 481 -9.61 -2.90 -0.29
CA ARG A 481 -10.62 -3.62 -1.09
C ARG A 481 -11.70 -2.68 -1.63
N ILE A 482 -11.31 -1.71 -2.46
CA ILE A 482 -12.20 -0.74 -3.11
C ILE A 482 -12.02 -0.85 -4.63
N ASN A 483 -13.11 -1.01 -5.40
CA ASN A 483 -13.04 -0.94 -6.87
C ASN A 483 -12.63 0.48 -7.28
N LEU A 484 -11.76 0.64 -8.27
CA LEU A 484 -11.23 1.96 -8.61
C LEU A 484 -11.33 2.25 -10.11
N LEU A 485 -11.77 3.45 -10.46
CA LEU A 485 -11.58 4.03 -11.79
C LEU A 485 -10.62 5.22 -11.69
N VAL A 486 -9.55 5.19 -12.47
CA VAL A 486 -8.55 6.26 -12.54
C VAL A 486 -8.55 6.83 -13.94
N ALA A 487 -9.04 8.06 -14.09
CA ALA A 487 -9.04 8.77 -15.36
C ALA A 487 -7.97 9.85 -15.31
N ALA A 488 -6.85 9.64 -16.00
CA ALA A 488 -5.70 10.54 -15.94
C ALA A 488 -5.64 11.46 -17.17
N ILE A 489 -5.25 12.73 -16.97
CA ILE A 489 -4.84 13.60 -18.09
C ILE A 489 -3.66 12.92 -18.80
N GLY A 490 -3.70 12.90 -20.13
CA GLY A 490 -2.62 12.35 -20.96
C GLY A 490 -1.25 12.89 -20.55
N SER A 491 -0.37 11.98 -20.09
CA SER A 491 0.94 12.31 -19.54
C SER A 491 1.96 11.20 -19.83
N PRO A 492 3.27 11.52 -19.96
CA PRO A 492 4.33 10.50 -20.04
C PRO A 492 4.42 9.60 -18.80
N LEU A 493 3.76 9.97 -17.69
CA LEU A 493 3.78 9.21 -16.43
C LEU A 493 2.89 7.97 -16.45
N GLY A 494 1.96 7.88 -17.41
CA GLY A 494 1.07 6.73 -17.59
C GLY A 494 -0.32 7.14 -18.08
N GLN A 495 -1.18 6.15 -18.28
CA GLN A 495 -2.57 6.33 -18.70
C GLN A 495 -3.53 5.93 -17.58
N GLY A 496 -4.80 6.32 -17.75
CA GLY A 496 -5.90 5.87 -16.89
C GLY A 496 -6.05 4.35 -16.88
N PHE A 497 -6.65 3.84 -15.81
CA PHE A 497 -6.87 2.41 -15.61
C PHE A 497 -8.06 2.18 -14.67
N ALA A 498 -8.52 0.93 -14.62
CA ALA A 498 -9.50 0.47 -13.66
C ALA A 498 -8.94 -0.68 -12.82
N THR A 499 -9.41 -0.81 -11.59
CA THR A 499 -9.19 -2.00 -10.75
C THR A 499 -10.51 -2.66 -10.39
N ALA A 500 -10.69 -3.89 -10.87
CA ALA A 500 -11.80 -4.74 -10.48
C ALA A 500 -11.36 -5.65 -9.33
N LEU A 501 -12.12 -5.65 -8.23
CA LEU A 501 -11.80 -6.51 -7.10
C LEU A 501 -12.04 -7.98 -7.46
N GLN A 502 -11.08 -8.84 -7.11
CA GLN A 502 -11.25 -10.28 -7.20
C GLN A 502 -12.25 -10.75 -6.14
N ARG A 503 -13.09 -11.74 -6.50
CA ARG A 503 -14.04 -12.36 -5.56
C ARG A 503 -13.39 -13.48 -4.75
N ASP A 504 -12.45 -14.21 -5.36
CA ASP A 504 -11.53 -15.12 -4.65
C ASP A 504 -10.32 -14.33 -4.13
N PHE A 505 -10.26 -14.13 -2.82
CA PHE A 505 -9.29 -13.29 -2.12
C PHE A 505 -8.71 -13.96 -0.86
N THR A 506 -9.53 -14.73 -0.13
CA THR A 506 -9.14 -15.31 1.16
C THR A 506 -8.25 -16.54 1.00
N VAL A 507 -7.00 -16.49 1.48
CA VAL A 507 -6.06 -17.63 1.46
C VAL A 507 -6.65 -18.82 2.22
N MET A 508 -6.32 -20.04 1.79
CA MET A 508 -6.73 -21.31 2.41
C MET A 508 -8.24 -21.58 2.31
N THR A 509 -8.94 -20.87 1.41
CA THR A 509 -10.29 -21.20 0.97
C THR A 509 -10.27 -21.73 -0.46
N PRO A 510 -11.28 -22.52 -0.90
CA PRO A 510 -11.34 -22.98 -2.29
C PRO A 510 -11.49 -21.81 -3.26
N TRP A 511 -10.57 -21.70 -4.22
CA TRP A 511 -10.61 -20.72 -5.31
C TRP A 511 -11.52 -21.25 -6.42
N GLN A 512 -12.63 -20.57 -6.71
CA GLN A 512 -13.70 -21.07 -7.59
C GLN A 512 -13.72 -20.41 -8.96
N GLU A 513 -13.38 -19.12 -9.01
CA GLU A 513 -13.48 -18.28 -10.20
C GLU A 513 -12.16 -18.13 -10.93
N ARG A 514 -11.04 -18.30 -10.21
CA ARG A 514 -9.70 -18.25 -10.78
C ARG A 514 -8.75 -19.25 -10.14
N PRO A 515 -7.75 -19.77 -10.86
CA PRO A 515 -6.62 -20.44 -10.21
C PRO A 515 -5.78 -19.42 -9.44
N PHE A 516 -5.15 -19.83 -8.34
CA PHE A 516 -4.15 -19.00 -7.67
C PHE A 516 -2.96 -18.75 -8.61
N ASP A 517 -2.65 -17.48 -8.85
CA ASP A 517 -1.64 -17.01 -9.80
C ASP A 517 -0.46 -16.30 -9.12
N GLY A 518 -0.40 -16.32 -7.78
CA GLY A 518 0.63 -15.66 -7.00
C GLY A 518 0.25 -14.25 -6.54
N LEU A 519 -0.84 -13.67 -7.03
CA LEU A 519 -1.37 -12.40 -6.53
C LEU A 519 -2.42 -12.70 -5.46
N LEU A 520 -2.27 -12.05 -4.31
CA LEU A 520 -3.17 -12.25 -3.17
C LEU A 520 -4.16 -11.08 -3.02
N SER A 521 -3.64 -9.88 -2.79
CA SER A 521 -4.43 -8.68 -2.54
C SER A 521 -4.60 -7.81 -3.77
N GLN A 522 -3.65 -7.87 -4.71
CA GLN A 522 -3.69 -7.05 -5.92
C GLN A 522 -4.97 -7.31 -6.73
N PRO A 523 -5.78 -6.28 -7.01
CA PRO A 523 -6.97 -6.42 -7.84
C PRO A 523 -6.61 -6.63 -9.32
N GLU A 524 -7.58 -7.07 -10.12
CA GLU A 524 -7.41 -7.11 -11.57
C GLU A 524 -7.27 -5.68 -12.10
N CYS A 525 -6.14 -5.38 -12.75
CA CYS A 525 -5.84 -4.05 -13.25
C CYS A 525 -6.01 -4.00 -14.78
N CYS A 526 -7.06 -3.32 -15.23
CA CYS A 526 -7.33 -3.09 -16.65
C CYS A 526 -6.79 -1.71 -17.02
N ARG A 527 -5.71 -1.66 -17.79
CA ARG A 527 -5.15 -0.39 -18.28
C ARG A 527 -5.73 -0.05 -19.65
N LEU A 528 -5.93 1.24 -19.90
CA LEU A 528 -6.29 1.72 -21.23
C LEU A 528 -5.19 1.28 -22.22
N PRO A 529 -5.52 0.58 -23.33
CA PRO A 529 -4.54 0.21 -24.32
C PRO A 529 -3.96 1.44 -25.03
N ALA A 530 -2.69 1.35 -25.42
CA ALA A 530 -2.02 2.46 -26.11
C ALA A 530 -2.74 2.81 -27.43
N GLY A 531 -3.25 4.03 -27.52
CA GLY A 531 -3.96 4.56 -28.70
C GLY A 531 -5.48 4.48 -28.61
N ASP A 532 -6.02 3.73 -27.63
CA ASP A 532 -7.45 3.72 -27.33
C ASP A 532 -7.81 4.92 -26.46
N LYS A 533 -9.10 5.30 -26.48
CA LYS A 533 -9.63 6.47 -25.73
C LYS A 533 -10.76 6.10 -24.78
N LEU A 534 -11.16 4.83 -24.79
CA LEU A 534 -12.25 4.30 -24.01
C LEU A 534 -11.84 2.91 -23.51
N LEU A 535 -11.86 2.73 -22.20
CA LEU A 535 -11.72 1.44 -21.53
C LEU A 535 -13.06 1.11 -20.89
N GLU A 536 -13.72 0.06 -21.37
CA GLU A 536 -14.91 -0.51 -20.74
C GLU A 536 -14.49 -1.64 -19.78
N VAL A 537 -15.11 -1.70 -18.61
CA VAL A 537 -14.76 -2.66 -17.54
C VAL A 537 -15.98 -3.03 -16.71
N THR A 538 -16.00 -4.24 -16.17
CA THR A 538 -16.95 -4.66 -15.14
C THR A 538 -16.27 -4.60 -13.78
N LEU A 539 -16.83 -3.82 -12.85
CA LEU A 539 -16.42 -3.77 -11.45
C LEU A 539 -17.32 -4.67 -10.59
N TYR A 540 -16.84 -5.02 -9.40
CA TYR A 540 -17.55 -5.92 -8.47
C TYR A 540 -17.76 -5.25 -7.10
N PRO A 541 -18.74 -4.34 -6.93
CA PRO A 541 -18.97 -3.66 -5.66
C PRO A 541 -19.20 -4.62 -4.48
N ALA A 542 -19.91 -5.73 -4.71
CA ALA A 542 -20.14 -6.75 -3.67
C ALA A 542 -18.83 -7.40 -3.16
N ALA A 543 -17.78 -7.48 -3.98
CA ALA A 543 -16.49 -8.03 -3.56
C ALA A 543 -15.77 -7.13 -2.54
N ALA A 544 -16.13 -5.84 -2.46
CA ALA A 544 -15.61 -4.93 -1.44
C ALA A 544 -16.04 -5.33 -0.02
N GLN A 545 -17.09 -6.14 0.13
CA GLN A 545 -17.58 -6.58 1.43
C GLN A 545 -16.71 -7.67 2.07
N ASN A 546 -15.89 -8.37 1.28
CA ASN A 546 -14.90 -9.30 1.82
C ASN A 546 -13.57 -8.57 2.07
N LYS A 547 -13.22 -8.36 3.33
CA LYS A 547 -11.91 -7.81 3.75
C LYS A 547 -10.99 -8.86 4.37
N GLU A 548 -11.42 -10.13 4.45
CA GLU A 548 -10.67 -11.23 5.07
C GLU A 548 -9.63 -11.79 4.11
N VAL A 549 -8.36 -11.40 4.27
CA VAL A 549 -7.24 -11.91 3.45
C VAL A 549 -6.88 -13.33 3.85
N SER A 550 -7.03 -13.67 5.13
CA SER A 550 -6.83 -15.01 5.64
C SER A 550 -7.72 -15.24 6.86
N ARG A 551 -7.81 -16.49 7.33
CA ARG A 551 -8.55 -16.81 8.55
C ARG A 551 -8.09 -15.92 9.71
N ASN A 552 -9.03 -15.19 10.31
CA ASN A 552 -8.80 -14.23 11.40
C ASN A 552 -7.86 -13.06 11.02
N THR A 553 -7.79 -12.69 9.74
CA THR A 553 -7.02 -11.52 9.29
C THR A 553 -7.84 -10.71 8.28
N ASP A 554 -8.43 -9.63 8.77
CA ASP A 554 -9.17 -8.62 8.04
C ASP A 554 -8.31 -7.38 7.81
N LEU A 555 -8.19 -6.94 6.55
CA LEU A 555 -7.34 -5.82 6.14
C LEU A 555 -7.71 -4.47 6.80
N VAL A 556 -8.94 -4.31 7.29
CA VAL A 556 -9.46 -3.07 7.88
C VAL A 556 -9.71 -3.22 9.38
N ALA A 557 -10.35 -4.32 9.79
CA ALA A 557 -10.75 -4.57 11.17
C ALA A 557 -9.62 -5.10 12.05
N ASN A 558 -8.59 -5.75 11.49
CA ASN A 558 -7.42 -6.20 12.25
C ASN A 558 -6.22 -5.25 12.14
N ARG A 559 -6.42 -4.02 11.66
CA ARG A 559 -5.41 -2.97 11.72
C ARG A 559 -4.93 -2.75 13.17
N PRO A 560 -3.66 -2.36 13.40
CA PRO A 560 -3.10 -2.16 14.73
C PRO A 560 -3.49 -0.79 15.30
N TRP A 561 -4.79 -0.50 15.39
CA TRP A 561 -5.35 0.83 15.71
C TRP A 561 -4.77 1.46 16.99
N LYS A 562 -4.44 0.66 18.01
CA LYS A 562 -3.81 1.12 19.26
C LYS A 562 -2.41 1.70 19.06
N LEU A 563 -1.75 1.35 17.96
CA LEU A 563 -0.37 1.70 17.63
C LEU A 563 -0.29 2.82 16.57
N CYS A 564 -1.43 3.23 16.00
CA CYS A 564 -1.55 4.24 14.95
C CYS A 564 -1.50 5.70 15.45
N GLY A 565 -1.05 5.95 16.68
CA GLY A 565 -1.09 7.29 17.29
C GLY A 565 -0.35 8.38 16.49
N ALA A 566 0.73 8.03 15.79
CA ALA A 566 1.45 8.99 14.94
C ALA A 566 0.64 9.44 13.72
N ILE A 567 -0.30 8.63 13.24
CA ILE A 567 -1.15 8.95 12.09
C ILE A 567 -2.11 10.08 12.45
N SER A 568 -2.73 10.04 13.63
CA SER A 568 -3.71 11.02 14.09
C SER A 568 -3.14 12.15 14.96
N ALA A 569 -1.83 12.10 15.26
CA ALA A 569 -1.16 13.17 15.99
C ALA A 569 -0.99 14.41 15.11
N THR A 570 -1.50 15.56 15.58
CA THR A 570 -1.09 16.85 15.05
C THR A 570 0.38 17.03 15.37
N LEU A 571 1.21 17.33 14.35
CA LEU A 571 2.60 17.72 14.57
C LEU A 571 2.58 18.84 15.62
N SER A 572 3.14 18.57 16.80
CA SER A 572 3.29 19.60 17.82
C SER A 572 4.32 20.59 17.30
N GLU A 573 3.98 21.88 17.30
CA GLU A 573 4.88 22.98 16.87
C GLU A 573 6.28 22.90 17.48
#